data_AF-A0A0B6ZWM3-F1
#
_entry.id   AF-A0A0B6ZWM3-F1
#
_cell.length_a   1.000
_cell.length_b   1.000
_cell.length_c   1.000
_cell.angle_alpha   90.00
_cell.angle_beta   90.00
_cell.angle_gamma   90.00
#
_symmetry.space_group_name_H-M   'P 1'
#
loop_
_entity.id
_entity.type
_entity.pdbx_description
1 polymer ?
#
loop_
_entity_poly.entity_id
_entity_poly.type
_entity_poly.pdbx_seq_one_letter_code
_entity_poly.pdbx_strand_id
1 'polypeptide(L)'
;MLDHTLLGDISNDDELEATLKSYDEDWYIGKETDIEWAVAVKENRGNLFSVGQNMAQGTYTSRSLTLQDVIVHMGSINSESVIGQWSNLNMELLYMTNDDEERYSIQAQPALLRNLTVQAADPPLGYPIYSSPPMSVPTL
;
A
#
# COMPACT_ATOMS: atom_id res chain seq x y z
N MET A 1 -29.25 6.83 31.13
CA MET A 1 -29.33 5.35 31.12
C MET A 1 -28.37 4.91 30.03
N LEU A 2 -27.20 4.38 30.41
CA LEU A 2 -26.23 3.87 29.44
C LEU A 2 -26.78 2.57 28.84
N ASP A 3 -26.57 2.38 27.54
CA ASP A 3 -27.03 1.19 26.84
C ASP A 3 -26.12 0.00 27.16
N HIS A 4 -26.52 -0.80 28.16
CA HIS A 4 -25.80 -2.01 28.58
C HIS A 4 -25.66 -3.04 27.45
N THR A 5 -26.49 -2.96 26.40
CA THR A 5 -26.44 -3.88 25.25
C THR A 5 -25.20 -3.66 24.38
N LEU A 6 -24.68 -2.42 24.32
CA LEU A 6 -23.50 -2.07 23.51
C LEU A 6 -22.19 -2.12 24.32
N LEU A 7 -22.26 -1.89 25.63
CA LEU A 7 -21.10 -1.81 26.51
C LEU A 7 -20.69 -3.15 27.14
N GLY A 8 -21.57 -4.16 27.12
CA GLY A 8 -21.35 -5.44 27.78
C GLY A 8 -21.56 -5.37 29.30
N ASP A 9 -21.14 -6.43 30.01
CA ASP A 9 -21.25 -6.54 31.48
C ASP A 9 -20.20 -5.65 32.19
N ILE A 10 -20.26 -4.34 31.96
CA ILE A 10 -19.47 -3.38 32.75
C ILE A 10 -20.14 -3.26 34.11
N SER A 11 -19.40 -3.63 35.15
CA SER A 11 -19.94 -3.87 36.49
C SER A 11 -19.64 -2.74 37.48
N ASN A 12 -18.65 -1.88 37.18
CA ASN A 12 -18.28 -0.71 37.97
C ASN A 12 -17.83 0.48 37.11
N ASP A 13 -17.77 1.67 37.72
CA ASP A 13 -17.41 2.92 37.04
C ASP A 13 -15.94 2.93 36.56
N ASP A 14 -15.03 2.25 37.29
CA ASP A 14 -13.62 2.15 36.92
C ASP A 14 -13.42 1.33 35.62
N GLU A 15 -14.19 0.26 35.44
CA GLU A 15 -14.24 -0.57 34.23
C GLU A 15 -14.80 0.23 33.05
N LEU A 16 -15.81 1.07 33.29
CA LEU A 16 -16.35 1.96 32.27
C LEU A 16 -15.29 2.96 31.80
N GLU A 17 -14.59 3.60 32.74
CA GLU A 17 -13.53 4.56 32.43
C GLU A 17 -12.40 3.90 31.64
N ALA A 18 -11.95 2.71 32.05
CA ALA A 18 -10.92 1.96 31.35
C ALA A 18 -11.35 1.59 29.92
N THR A 19 -12.60 1.16 29.75
CA THR A 19 -13.16 0.81 28.44
C THR A 19 -13.21 2.01 27.50
N LEU A 20 -13.68 3.16 27.99
CA LEU A 20 -13.73 4.39 27.20
C LEU A 20 -12.35 4.89 26.79
N LYS A 21 -11.37 4.81 27.70
CA LYS A 21 -9.97 5.14 27.39
C LYS A 21 -9.40 4.22 26.31
N SER A 22 -9.65 2.91 26.42
CA SER A 22 -9.23 1.96 25.39
C SER A 22 -9.83 2.27 24.02
N TYR A 23 -11.11 2.67 23.95
CA TYR A 23 -11.72 3.07 22.68
C TYR A 23 -11.14 4.36 22.13
N ASP A 24 -10.86 5.36 22.97
CA ASP A 24 -10.29 6.64 22.55
C ASP A 24 -8.85 6.49 22.01
N GLU A 25 -8.10 5.54 22.56
CA GLU A 25 -6.74 5.19 22.12
C GLU A 25 -6.73 4.36 20.83
N ASP A 26 -7.63 3.37 20.70
CA ASP A 26 -7.61 2.40 19.60
C ASP A 26 -8.42 2.81 18.37
N TRP A 27 -9.47 3.63 18.55
CA TRP A 27 -10.34 4.07 17.46
C TRP A 27 -10.09 5.51 17.04
N TYR A 28 -10.21 5.76 15.74
CA TYR A 28 -10.44 7.10 15.20
C TYR A 28 -11.77 7.14 14.46
N ILE A 29 -12.64 8.09 14.82
CA ILE A 29 -13.95 8.29 14.19
C ILE A 29 -14.02 9.71 13.65
N GLY A 30 -14.03 9.86 12.33
CA GLY A 30 -13.95 11.18 11.68
C GLY A 30 -14.13 11.12 10.17
N LYS A 31 -13.68 12.14 9.44
CA LYS A 31 -13.67 12.09 7.96
C LYS A 31 -12.29 11.68 7.46
N GLU A 32 -12.25 10.97 6.34
CA GLU A 32 -10.98 10.62 5.67
C GLU A 32 -10.18 11.85 5.20
N THR A 33 -10.83 13.00 5.06
CA THR A 33 -10.19 14.27 4.69
C THR A 33 -9.55 15.01 5.86
N ASP A 34 -9.82 14.57 7.09
CA ASP A 34 -9.35 15.26 8.29
C ASP A 34 -7.87 14.98 8.53
N ILE A 35 -7.15 15.95 9.10
CA ILE A 35 -5.72 15.82 9.38
C ILE A 35 -5.50 14.71 10.41
N GLU A 36 -6.43 14.61 11.37
CA GLU A 36 -6.44 13.65 12.46
C GLU A 36 -6.57 12.22 11.95
N TRP A 37 -7.23 11.97 10.82
CA TRP A 37 -7.23 10.65 10.17
C TRP A 37 -5.81 10.24 9.77
N ALA A 38 -5.07 11.15 9.11
CA ALA A 38 -3.70 10.88 8.71
C ALA A 38 -2.75 10.75 9.92
N VAL A 39 -3.03 11.44 11.01
CA VAL A 39 -2.33 11.26 12.29
C VAL A 39 -2.62 9.88 12.88
N ALA A 40 -3.88 9.47 12.96
CA ALA A 40 -4.29 8.15 13.46
C ALA A 40 -3.66 6.99 12.68
N VAL A 41 -3.55 7.12 11.35
CA VAL A 41 -2.81 6.15 10.51
C VAL A 41 -1.33 6.09 10.90
N LYS A 42 -0.67 7.22 11.14
CA LYS A 42 0.76 7.27 11.54
C LYS A 42 0.99 6.75 12.96
N GLU A 43 0.01 6.92 13.84
CA GLU A 43 0.02 6.40 15.20
C GLU A 43 -0.30 4.90 15.27
N ASN A 44 -0.61 4.26 14.13
CA ASN A 44 -1.00 2.85 14.05
C ASN A 44 -2.20 2.51 14.94
N ARG A 45 -3.21 3.40 14.99
CA ARG A 45 -4.47 3.08 15.67
C ARG A 45 -5.10 1.82 15.06
N GLY A 46 -5.61 0.93 15.90
CA GLY A 46 -6.12 -0.36 15.46
C GLY A 46 -7.33 -0.24 14.54
N ASN A 47 -8.18 0.77 14.74
CA ASN A 47 -9.40 0.93 13.99
C ASN A 47 -9.65 2.38 13.55
N LEU A 48 -10.07 2.56 12.29
CA LEU A 48 -10.49 3.86 11.77
C LEU A 48 -11.87 3.72 11.13
N PHE A 49 -12.78 4.63 11.46
CA PHE A 49 -14.14 4.66 10.91
C PHE A 49 -14.47 6.04 10.35
N SER A 50 -15.00 6.06 9.13
CA SER A 50 -15.46 7.27 8.48
C SER A 50 -16.89 7.13 7.94
N VAL A 51 -17.61 8.24 7.93
CA VAL A 51 -18.86 8.38 7.19
C VAL A 51 -18.72 9.56 6.23
N GLY A 52 -18.74 9.25 4.94
CA GLY A 52 -18.77 10.20 3.85
C GLY A 52 -20.18 10.40 3.31
N GLN A 53 -20.41 11.55 2.66
CA GLN A 53 -21.64 11.83 1.92
C GLN A 53 -21.29 12.20 0.48
N ASN A 54 -21.90 11.51 -0.48
CA ASN A 54 -21.89 11.88 -1.88
C ASN A 54 -23.13 12.72 -2.19
N MET A 55 -22.97 14.04 -2.19
CA MET A 55 -24.05 14.99 -2.47
C MET A 55 -24.63 14.86 -3.89
N ALA A 56 -23.82 14.45 -4.88
CA ALA A 56 -24.27 14.32 -6.26
C ALA A 56 -25.22 13.13 -6.47
N GLN A 57 -25.05 12.07 -5.68
CA GLN A 57 -25.86 10.85 -5.76
C GLN A 57 -26.87 10.73 -4.61
N GLY A 58 -26.81 11.63 -3.61
CA GLY A 58 -27.67 11.57 -2.42
C GLY A 58 -27.39 10.35 -1.53
N THR A 59 -26.19 9.78 -1.61
CA THR A 59 -25.82 8.54 -0.90
C THR A 59 -24.81 8.80 0.20
N TYR A 60 -24.90 8.04 1.30
CA TYR A 60 -23.90 8.02 2.36
C TYR A 60 -23.03 6.77 2.22
N THR A 61 -21.72 6.93 2.45
CA THR A 61 -20.74 5.84 2.41
C THR A 61 -20.11 5.71 3.78
N SER A 62 -19.98 4.50 4.29
CA SER A 62 -19.19 4.23 5.48
C SER A 62 -17.93 3.46 5.12
N ARG A 63 -16.82 3.78 5.77
CA ARG A 63 -15.57 3.05 5.63
C ARG A 63 -15.07 2.64 7.01
N SER A 64 -14.72 1.37 7.15
CA SER A 64 -14.06 0.85 8.34
C SER A 64 -12.74 0.24 7.90
N LEU A 65 -11.64 0.70 8.51
CA LEU A 65 -10.31 0.14 8.32
C LEU A 65 -9.84 -0.44 9.65
N THR A 66 -9.21 -1.60 9.58
CA THR A 66 -8.59 -2.26 10.73
C THR A 66 -7.13 -2.50 10.40
N LEU A 67 -6.25 -2.14 11.32
CA LEU A 67 -4.83 -2.42 11.21
C LEU A 67 -4.62 -3.94 11.39
N GLN A 68 -3.94 -4.55 10.43
CA GLN A 68 -3.62 -5.97 10.45
C GLN A 68 -2.16 -6.20 10.09
N ASP A 69 -1.57 -7.20 10.73
CA ASP A 69 -0.28 -7.72 10.30
C ASP A 69 -0.47 -8.52 9.01
N VAL A 70 0.27 -8.12 7.98
CA VAL A 70 0.26 -8.80 6.67
C VAL A 70 1.64 -9.34 6.37
N ILE A 71 1.69 -10.62 5.96
CA ILE A 71 2.94 -11.25 5.55
C ILE A 71 3.33 -10.72 4.19
N VAL A 72 4.46 -10.02 4.12
CA VAL A 72 5.03 -9.53 2.87
C VAL A 72 6.31 -10.29 2.56
N HIS A 73 6.41 -10.80 1.33
CA HIS A 73 7.65 -11.41 0.84
C HIS A 73 8.55 -10.32 0.26
N MET A 74 9.69 -10.06 0.92
CA MET A 74 10.73 -9.19 0.38
C MET A 74 11.76 -10.01 -0.40
N GLY A 75 12.05 -9.57 -1.62
CA GLY A 75 13.16 -10.06 -2.44
C GLY A 75 14.18 -8.95 -2.66
N SER A 76 15.46 -9.30 -2.63
CA SER A 76 16.56 -8.40 -2.99
C SER A 76 17.31 -8.98 -4.18
N ILE A 77 17.63 -8.14 -5.15
CA ILE A 77 18.46 -8.50 -6.31
C ILE A 77 19.73 -7.67 -6.25
N ASN A 78 20.84 -8.29 -6.64
CA ASN A 78 22.11 -7.61 -6.77
C ASN A 78 22.02 -6.47 -7.81
N SER A 79 22.40 -5.25 -7.41
CA SER A 79 22.31 -4.05 -8.26
C SER A 79 23.13 -4.17 -9.54
N GLU A 80 24.33 -4.76 -9.48
CA GLU A 80 25.18 -4.94 -10.65
C GLU A 80 24.56 -5.87 -11.70
N SER A 81 23.75 -6.84 -11.27
CA SER A 81 23.01 -7.70 -12.18
C SER A 81 21.94 -6.92 -12.94
N VAL A 82 21.27 -5.98 -12.28
CA VAL A 82 20.28 -5.08 -12.90
C VAL A 82 20.97 -4.10 -13.86
N ILE A 83 22.05 -3.45 -13.41
CA ILE A 83 22.85 -2.52 -14.23
C ILE A 83 23.41 -3.24 -15.47
N GLY A 84 23.90 -4.46 -15.31
CA GLY A 84 24.40 -5.29 -16.40
C GLY A 84 23.32 -5.62 -17.42
N GLN A 85 22.11 -5.98 -16.98
CA GLN A 85 20.97 -6.19 -17.88
C GLN A 85 20.61 -4.92 -18.65
N TRP A 86 20.54 -3.76 -17.99
CA TRP A 86 20.22 -2.49 -18.64
C TRP A 86 21.29 -2.05 -19.62
N SER A 87 22.56 -2.27 -19.27
CA SER A 87 23.70 -1.99 -20.15
C SER A 87 23.70 -2.89 -21.38
N ASN A 88 23.32 -4.16 -21.23
CA ASN A 88 23.15 -5.10 -22.33
C ASN A 88 22.00 -4.66 -23.27
N LEU A 89 20.86 -4.23 -22.72
CA LEU A 89 19.75 -3.65 -23.50
C LEU A 89 20.19 -2.39 -24.27
N ASN A 90 20.98 -1.52 -23.62
CA ASN A 90 21.51 -0.32 -24.27
C ASN A 90 22.40 -0.68 -25.47
N MET A 91 23.31 -1.63 -25.28
CA MET A 91 24.18 -2.11 -26.35
C MET A 91 23.37 -2.75 -27.48
N GLU A 92 22.41 -3.61 -27.17
CA GLU A 92 21.58 -4.30 -28.16
C GLU A 92 20.71 -3.33 -28.98
N LEU A 93 19.96 -2.46 -28.31
CA LEU A 93 18.97 -1.60 -28.97
C LEU A 93 19.59 -0.35 -29.60
N LEU A 94 20.56 0.29 -28.95
CA LEU A 94 21.09 1.57 -29.41
C LEU A 94 22.38 1.43 -30.20
N TYR A 95 23.27 0.53 -29.80
CA TYR A 95 24.56 0.38 -30.47
C TYR A 95 24.50 -0.61 -31.62
N MET A 96 23.96 -1.81 -31.39
CA MET A 96 23.79 -2.84 -32.42
C MET A 96 22.55 -2.62 -33.28
N THR A 97 21.67 -1.69 -32.88
CA THR A 97 20.42 -1.36 -33.58
C THR A 97 19.61 -2.60 -33.90
N ASN A 98 19.48 -3.52 -32.92
CA ASN A 98 18.70 -4.73 -33.11
C ASN A 98 17.25 -4.36 -33.45
N ASP A 99 16.78 -4.78 -34.61
CA ASP A 99 15.45 -4.52 -35.15
C ASP A 99 14.53 -5.75 -35.07
N ASP A 100 14.98 -6.82 -34.40
CA ASP A 100 14.18 -8.00 -34.16
C ASP A 100 12.90 -7.64 -33.37
N GLU A 101 11.75 -7.97 -33.96
CA GLU A 101 10.46 -7.78 -33.32
C GLU A 101 10.32 -8.71 -32.10
N GLU A 102 11.01 -9.85 -32.09
CA GLU A 102 11.02 -10.83 -31.01
C GLU A 102 12.13 -10.52 -29.99
N ARG A 103 11.83 -9.68 -29.01
CA ARG A 103 12.75 -9.43 -27.88
C ARG A 103 13.00 -10.72 -27.09
N TYR A 104 14.23 -10.91 -26.63
CA TYR A 104 14.63 -12.04 -25.78
C TYR A 104 13.60 -12.28 -24.65
N SER A 105 13.15 -13.53 -24.53
CA SER A 105 11.96 -13.89 -23.75
C SER A 105 11.94 -13.21 -22.39
N ILE A 106 10.82 -12.55 -22.13
CA ILE A 106 10.47 -11.92 -20.85
C ILE A 106 10.68 -12.98 -19.74
N GLN A 107 10.34 -14.25 -19.97
CA GLN A 107 10.46 -15.32 -18.97
C GLN A 107 11.85 -15.98 -18.84
N ALA A 108 12.87 -15.54 -19.59
CA ALA A 108 14.13 -16.28 -19.71
C ALA A 108 15.01 -16.28 -18.44
N GLN A 109 14.81 -15.34 -17.50
CA GLN A 109 15.62 -15.23 -16.27
C GLN A 109 14.78 -14.90 -15.03
N PRO A 110 14.03 -15.89 -14.47
CA PRO A 110 13.18 -15.66 -13.30
C PRO A 110 13.98 -15.25 -12.04
N ALA A 111 15.18 -15.79 -11.85
CA ALA A 111 16.02 -15.49 -10.68
C ALA A 111 16.46 -14.01 -10.60
N LEU A 112 16.56 -13.35 -11.75
CA LEU A 112 16.90 -11.92 -11.84
C LEU A 112 15.66 -11.04 -11.99
N LEU A 113 14.45 -11.62 -11.89
CA LEU A 113 13.18 -10.96 -12.15
C LEU A 113 13.23 -10.08 -13.41
N ARG A 114 13.82 -10.62 -14.50
CA ARG A 114 14.19 -9.85 -15.70
C ARG A 114 13.04 -8.98 -16.22
N ASN A 115 11.79 -9.42 -16.10
CA ASN A 115 10.62 -8.66 -16.50
C ASN A 115 10.48 -7.35 -15.74
N LEU A 116 10.54 -7.45 -14.42
CA LEU A 116 10.37 -6.31 -13.54
C LEU A 116 11.56 -5.37 -13.69
N THR A 117 12.78 -5.90 -13.79
CA THR A 117 13.98 -5.08 -13.97
C THR A 117 14.02 -4.40 -15.33
N VAL A 118 13.70 -5.09 -16.44
CA VAL A 118 13.66 -4.49 -17.79
C VAL A 118 12.53 -3.46 -17.91
N GLN A 119 11.35 -3.72 -17.35
CA GLN A 119 10.26 -2.73 -17.33
C GLN A 119 10.65 -1.50 -16.51
N ALA A 120 11.38 -1.66 -15.40
CA ALA A 120 11.85 -0.54 -14.59
C ALA A 120 12.95 0.31 -15.26
N ALA A 121 13.52 -0.11 -16.40
CA ALA A 121 14.50 0.70 -17.11
C ALA A 121 13.84 1.94 -17.75
N ASP A 122 14.55 3.07 -17.73
CA ASP A 122 14.08 4.30 -18.36
C ASP A 122 13.92 4.14 -19.89
N PRO A 123 12.99 4.90 -20.51
CA PRO A 123 12.95 5.02 -21.96
C PRO A 123 14.32 5.46 -22.50
N PRO A 124 14.76 4.93 -23.65
CA PRO A 124 14.02 4.08 -24.60
C PRO A 124 14.18 2.57 -24.36
N LEU A 125 14.84 2.14 -23.28
CA LEU A 125 15.21 0.74 -23.07
C LEU A 125 14.05 -0.08 -22.50
N GLY A 126 13.43 0.44 -21.45
CA GLY A 126 12.27 -0.16 -20.80
C GLY A 126 10.97 0.57 -21.12
N TYR A 127 9.93 0.25 -20.36
CA TYR A 127 8.65 0.92 -20.38
C TYR A 127 8.45 1.48 -18.98
N PRO A 128 8.63 2.79 -18.72
CA PRO A 128 8.40 3.33 -17.39
C PRO A 128 6.91 3.21 -17.09
N ILE A 129 6.53 2.10 -16.44
CA ILE A 129 5.13 1.84 -16.10
C ILE A 129 4.71 2.86 -15.04
N TYR A 130 5.58 3.11 -14.06
CA TYR A 130 5.52 4.17 -13.05
C TYR A 130 6.66 3.94 -12.04
N SER A 131 7.48 4.96 -11.74
CA SER A 131 8.44 4.91 -10.62
C SER A 131 7.86 5.74 -9.48
N SER A 132 7.37 5.09 -8.44
CA SER A 132 6.78 5.79 -7.31
C SER A 132 7.87 6.26 -6.34
N PRO A 133 7.69 7.41 -5.66
CA PRO A 133 8.34 7.59 -4.36
C PRO A 133 7.89 6.46 -3.40
N PRO A 134 8.56 6.25 -2.26
CA PRO A 134 8.13 5.25 -1.27
C PRO A 134 6.62 5.36 -1.02
N MET A 135 5.87 4.35 -1.46
CA MET A 135 4.42 4.37 -1.40
C MET A 135 3.94 3.25 -0.49
N SER A 136 2.95 3.57 0.36
CA SER A 136 2.25 2.55 1.12
C SER A 136 1.48 1.68 0.13
N VAL A 137 1.88 0.41 0.00
CA VAL A 137 1.18 -0.56 -0.83
C VAL A 137 0.12 -1.23 0.03
N PRO A 138 -1.19 -1.02 -0.22
CA PRO A 138 -2.23 -1.74 0.50
C PRO A 138 -2.07 -3.23 0.17
N THR A 139 -1.77 -4.02 1.19
CA THR A 139 -1.66 -5.48 1.07
C THR A 139 -2.91 -6.07 1.71
N LEU A 140 -3.96 -6.20 0.88
CA LEU A 140 -5.32 -6.65 1.21
C LEU A 140 -6.16 -5.68 2.08
#